data_AF-A0A3B8K239-F1
#
_entry.id   AF-A0A3B8K239-F1
#
_cell.length_a   1.000
_cell.length_b   1.000
_cell.length_c   1.000
_cell.angle_alpha   90.00
_cell.angle_beta   90.00
_cell.angle_gamma   90.00
#
_symmetry.space_group_name_H-M   'P 1'
#
loop_
_entity.id
_entity.type
_entity.pdbx_description
1 polymer ?
#
loop_
_entity_poly.entity_id
_entity_poly.type
_entity_poly.pdbx_seq_one_letter_code
_entity_poly.pdbx_strand_id
1 'polypeptide(L)'
;MRITGMKKRKEVALAMQRAKKMFIPLFIACLLMGIMVLCGCSAPPEESAPEPSKEIPGNEQDEITGETTEEENGSESGEEEKESVEEVESSLMLTYLGQSAFLLENDVSLLMDPYQPNCGTYGKIDLSVDIVTVTHEHSDHNYAQGGGENAVVLRGLTAAGDWQEVDYELEDFHIYTVENTYHGRNLGKNSIFVVETPHLRLAHLGDLGHTLDEKALTEIGDVDILIIPVGGYYTLSPQEALEVIAQLSP
;
A
#
# COMPACT_ATOMS: atom_id res chain seq x y z
N MET A 1 -22.89 -25.41 -3.37
CA MET A 1 -24.17 -24.85 -3.89
C MET A 1 -23.90 -23.39 -4.23
N ARG A 2 -23.78 -23.01 -5.52
CA ARG A 2 -23.30 -21.66 -5.91
C ARG A 2 -24.25 -20.57 -5.39
N ILE A 3 -23.77 -19.72 -4.50
CA ILE A 3 -24.56 -18.65 -3.88
C ILE A 3 -24.50 -17.41 -4.77
N THR A 4 -25.66 -16.97 -5.26
CA THR A 4 -25.84 -15.82 -6.16
C THR A 4 -25.67 -14.44 -5.49
N GLY A 5 -24.81 -14.35 -4.46
CA GLY A 5 -24.63 -13.16 -3.63
C GLY A 5 -23.66 -12.10 -4.17
N MET A 6 -22.64 -12.51 -4.94
CA MET A 6 -21.52 -11.62 -5.33
C MET A 6 -21.96 -10.35 -6.06
N LYS A 7 -22.90 -10.45 -7.02
CA LYS A 7 -23.37 -9.29 -7.80
C LYS A 7 -23.91 -8.16 -6.92
N LYS A 8 -24.63 -8.49 -5.84
CA LYS A 8 -25.23 -7.49 -4.94
C LYS A 8 -24.21 -6.86 -3.97
N ARG A 9 -22.97 -7.37 -3.92
CA ARG A 9 -21.87 -6.76 -3.16
C ARG A 9 -21.03 -5.81 -4.02
N LYS A 10 -20.71 -6.17 -5.28
CA LYS A 10 -19.99 -5.28 -6.20
C LYS A 10 -20.75 -3.95 -6.44
N GLU A 11 -22.09 -3.98 -6.47
CA GLU A 11 -22.91 -2.75 -6.55
C GLU A 11 -22.75 -1.80 -5.34
N VAL A 12 -22.56 -2.34 -4.12
CA VAL A 12 -22.42 -1.54 -2.89
C VAL A 12 -21.04 -0.91 -2.80
N ALA A 13 -19.98 -1.67 -3.09
CA ALA A 13 -18.61 -1.14 -3.13
C ALA A 13 -18.48 0.00 -4.16
N LEU A 14 -19.00 -0.21 -5.38
CA LEU A 14 -19.01 0.80 -6.44
C LEU A 14 -19.82 2.07 -6.07
N ALA A 15 -20.88 1.93 -5.27
CA ALA A 15 -21.64 3.07 -4.77
C ALA A 15 -20.85 3.88 -3.72
N MET A 16 -20.11 3.22 -2.81
CA MET A 16 -19.26 3.87 -1.82
C MET A 16 -18.04 4.56 -2.46
N GLN A 17 -17.42 3.95 -3.47
CA GLN A 17 -16.32 4.52 -4.26
C GLN A 17 -16.74 5.84 -4.95
N ARG A 18 -17.96 5.89 -5.50
CA ARG A 18 -18.54 7.12 -6.10
C ARG A 18 -18.76 8.24 -5.07
N ALA A 19 -19.14 7.90 -3.84
CA ALA A 19 -19.29 8.88 -2.76
C ALA A 19 -17.93 9.48 -2.33
N LYS A 20 -16.86 8.66 -2.20
CA LYS A 20 -15.49 9.14 -1.93
C LYS A 20 -15.05 10.18 -2.98
N LYS A 21 -15.15 9.85 -4.27
CA LYS A 21 -14.68 10.72 -5.38
C LYS A 21 -15.46 12.05 -5.54
N MET A 22 -16.67 12.17 -4.99
CA MET A 22 -17.45 13.43 -5.03
C MET A 22 -17.03 14.50 -4.00
N PHE A 23 -16.34 14.14 -2.91
CA PHE A 23 -16.02 15.09 -1.83
C PHE A 23 -14.67 15.81 -1.98
N ILE A 24 -13.74 15.24 -2.74
CA ILE A 24 -12.37 15.75 -2.94
C ILE A 24 -12.31 17.19 -3.51
N PRO A 25 -13.08 17.58 -4.56
CA PRO A 25 -12.89 18.90 -5.19
C PRO A 25 -13.34 20.09 -4.32
N LEU A 26 -14.07 19.86 -3.22
CA LEU A 26 -14.60 20.95 -2.39
C LEU A 26 -13.59 21.52 -1.39
N PHE A 27 -12.61 20.72 -0.95
CA PHE A 27 -11.62 21.15 0.07
C PHE A 27 -10.54 22.07 -0.50
N ILE A 28 -10.13 21.87 -1.75
CA ILE A 28 -9.05 22.64 -2.39
C ILE A 28 -9.45 24.13 -2.56
N ALA A 29 -10.75 24.40 -2.77
CA ALA A 29 -11.26 25.76 -2.98
C ALA A 29 -11.14 26.68 -1.75
N CYS A 30 -11.09 26.14 -0.53
CA CYS A 30 -11.09 26.95 0.69
C CYS A 30 -9.69 27.45 1.12
N LEU A 31 -8.61 26.82 0.67
CA LEU A 31 -7.26 27.14 1.15
C LEU A 31 -6.69 28.43 0.52
N LEU A 32 -7.19 28.85 -0.64
CA LEU A 32 -6.62 29.94 -1.45
C LEU A 32 -7.09 31.36 -1.10
N MET A 33 -7.97 31.54 -0.11
CA MET A 33 -8.45 32.86 0.33
C MET A 33 -7.88 33.33 1.69
N GLY A 34 -6.88 32.62 2.24
CA GLY A 34 -6.51 32.72 3.66
C GLY A 34 -5.43 33.76 4.06
N ILE A 35 -4.66 34.34 3.13
CA ILE A 35 -3.44 35.12 3.49
C ILE A 35 -3.32 36.42 2.67
N MET A 36 -3.77 37.54 3.24
CA MET A 36 -3.30 38.89 2.88
C MET A 36 -3.60 39.89 4.00
N VAL A 37 -2.87 41.02 4.04
CA VAL A 37 -2.95 42.15 5.01
C VAL A 37 -2.62 41.72 6.48
N LEU A 38 -1.81 42.41 7.29
CA LEU A 38 -1.42 43.84 7.39
C LEU A 38 0.09 44.07 7.60
N CYS A 39 0.52 45.32 7.41
CA CYS A 39 1.86 45.85 7.70
C CYS A 39 1.79 46.96 8.77
N GLY A 40 2.88 47.21 9.52
CA GLY A 40 2.98 48.28 10.52
C GLY A 40 4.42 48.57 10.95
N CYS A 41 4.78 49.86 11.06
CA CYS A 41 6.18 50.33 11.13
C CYS A 41 6.66 50.69 12.55
N SER A 42 7.98 50.66 12.79
CA SER A 42 8.74 51.83 13.32
C SER A 42 10.28 51.63 13.19
N ALA A 43 11.08 52.67 13.46
CA ALA A 43 12.52 52.79 13.16
C ALA A 43 13.32 53.53 14.30
N PRO A 44 14.67 53.70 14.22
CA PRO A 44 15.58 53.75 15.39
C PRO A 44 16.10 55.16 15.77
N PRO A 45 17.08 55.27 16.71
CA PRO A 45 18.54 55.30 16.38
C PRO A 45 19.40 54.41 17.36
N GLU A 46 20.73 54.48 17.59
CA GLU A 46 21.80 55.47 17.28
C GLU A 46 23.26 54.89 17.30
N GLU A 47 24.13 55.52 16.50
CA GLU A 47 25.61 55.76 16.53
C GLU A 47 26.65 55.02 17.43
N SER A 48 27.76 54.55 16.82
CA SER A 48 29.18 55.01 17.06
C SER A 48 30.23 54.38 16.11
N ALA A 49 31.36 55.05 15.89
CA ALA A 49 32.43 54.75 14.91
C ALA A 49 33.86 54.79 15.59
N PRO A 50 35.06 54.67 14.94
CA PRO A 50 35.39 54.87 13.52
C PRO A 50 36.45 53.93 12.86
N GLU A 51 36.90 54.35 11.66
CA GLU A 51 37.77 53.76 10.62
C GLU A 51 39.32 53.87 10.93
N PRO A 52 40.34 53.58 10.04
CA PRO A 52 40.41 53.95 8.59
C PRO A 52 41.18 53.10 7.53
N SER A 53 40.77 53.30 6.26
CA SER A 53 41.54 53.45 5.00
C SER A 53 42.45 52.35 4.37
N LYS A 54 42.26 52.14 3.04
CA LYS A 54 43.24 52.49 1.96
C LYS A 54 42.68 52.38 0.52
N GLU A 55 43.46 52.76 -0.49
CA GLU A 55 43.01 53.35 -1.78
C GLU A 55 43.16 52.44 -3.05
N ILE A 56 42.14 52.46 -3.93
CA ILE A 56 42.11 53.00 -5.35
C ILE A 56 43.47 53.13 -6.10
N PRO A 57 43.61 52.95 -7.47
CA PRO A 57 42.61 53.01 -8.58
C PRO A 57 42.68 51.97 -9.74
N GLY A 58 41.63 51.98 -10.60
CA GLY A 58 41.74 52.01 -12.09
C GLY A 58 41.71 50.69 -12.90
N ASN A 59 41.46 50.69 -14.23
CA ASN A 59 40.81 51.70 -15.12
C ASN A 59 40.47 51.06 -16.51
N GLU A 60 39.56 51.68 -17.29
CA GLU A 60 39.19 51.39 -18.72
C GLU A 60 38.74 49.93 -19.07
N GLN A 61 37.73 49.62 -19.90
CA GLN A 61 37.17 50.10 -21.19
C GLN A 61 37.66 49.31 -22.44
N ASP A 62 36.97 49.55 -23.56
CA ASP A 62 37.08 48.94 -24.90
C ASP A 62 36.46 47.53 -25.09
N GLU A 63 35.91 47.13 -26.25
CA GLU A 63 35.03 47.77 -27.27
C GLU A 63 34.56 46.65 -28.25
N ILE A 64 33.39 46.81 -28.90
CA ILE A 64 33.04 46.50 -30.34
C ILE A 64 33.51 45.14 -30.97
N THR A 65 32.77 44.35 -31.77
CA THR A 65 31.72 44.52 -32.83
C THR A 65 30.76 43.29 -32.76
N GLY A 66 29.50 43.24 -33.23
CA GLY A 66 29.00 43.37 -34.62
C GLY A 66 28.76 41.97 -35.26
N GLU A 67 27.88 41.72 -36.25
CA GLU A 67 26.75 42.47 -36.83
C GLU A 67 25.95 41.56 -37.82
N THR A 68 24.61 41.41 -37.67
CA THR A 68 23.63 40.84 -38.66
C THR A 68 23.81 39.36 -39.10
N THR A 69 22.91 38.67 -39.83
CA THR A 69 21.66 39.02 -40.57
C THR A 69 20.46 38.07 -40.28
N GLU A 70 19.29 38.43 -40.82
CA GLU A 70 18.05 37.65 -40.99
C GLU A 70 18.24 36.47 -42.00
N GLU A 71 17.28 35.58 -42.37
CA GLU A 71 15.80 35.65 -42.48
C GLU A 71 15.05 34.35 -42.10
N GLU A 72 13.72 34.43 -42.12
CA GLU A 72 12.75 33.37 -41.83
C GLU A 72 12.56 32.35 -42.97
N ASN A 73 12.10 31.14 -42.62
CA ASN A 73 10.91 30.57 -43.29
C ASN A 73 10.24 29.50 -42.41
N GLY A 74 8.90 29.48 -42.41
CA GLY A 74 8.11 28.53 -41.62
C GLY A 74 7.46 27.45 -42.48
N SER A 75 7.12 26.33 -41.84
CA SER A 75 6.17 25.36 -42.37
C SER A 75 5.42 24.70 -41.22
N GLU A 76 4.14 25.05 -41.04
CA GLU A 76 3.27 24.37 -40.09
C GLU A 76 3.03 22.92 -40.52
N SER A 77 3.32 21.98 -39.62
CA SER A 77 2.72 20.64 -39.63
C SER A 77 2.29 20.36 -38.19
N GLY A 78 0.98 20.25 -37.96
CA GLY A 78 0.40 20.26 -36.62
C GLY A 78 1.02 19.21 -35.71
N GLU A 79 1.66 19.69 -34.64
CA GLU A 79 2.06 18.84 -33.51
C GLU A 79 0.77 18.44 -32.78
N GLU A 80 0.37 17.18 -32.92
CA GLU A 80 -0.50 16.57 -31.93
C GLU A 80 0.31 16.51 -30.63
N GLU A 81 0.07 17.48 -29.74
CA GLU A 81 0.52 17.43 -28.34
C GLU A 81 -0.10 16.20 -27.69
N LYS A 82 0.57 15.06 -27.87
CA LYS A 82 0.24 13.80 -27.20
C LYS A 82 0.62 13.98 -25.73
N GLU A 83 -0.30 14.58 -24.99
CA GLU A 83 -0.26 14.79 -23.54
C GLU A 83 0.24 13.49 -22.89
N SER A 84 1.51 13.51 -22.49
CA SER A 84 2.16 12.37 -21.88
C SER A 84 1.65 12.28 -20.45
N VAL A 85 0.56 11.55 -20.28
CA VAL A 85 0.13 11.06 -18.97
C VAL A 85 1.30 10.26 -18.41
N GLU A 86 2.06 10.87 -17.51
CA GLU A 86 2.98 10.15 -16.65
C GLU A 86 2.10 9.25 -15.79
N GLU A 87 2.10 7.94 -16.08
CA GLU A 87 1.51 6.95 -15.18
C GLU A 87 2.32 7.01 -13.88
N VAL A 88 1.69 7.56 -12.84
CA VAL A 88 2.28 7.66 -11.51
C VAL A 88 2.23 6.26 -10.90
N GLU A 89 3.25 5.46 -11.22
CA GLU A 89 3.52 4.14 -10.65
C GLU A 89 3.35 4.19 -9.12
N SER A 90 2.22 3.70 -8.60
CA SER A 90 1.93 3.77 -7.17
C SER A 90 2.69 2.68 -6.43
N SER A 91 3.73 3.10 -5.69
CA SER A 91 4.68 2.20 -5.05
C SER A 91 4.02 1.30 -4.01
N LEU A 92 3.93 0.01 -4.31
CA LEU A 92 3.40 -1.02 -3.42
C LEU A 92 4.31 -1.22 -2.19
N MET A 93 3.76 -1.00 -1.00
CA MET A 93 4.48 -1.06 0.27
C MET A 93 4.00 -2.23 1.13
N LEU A 94 4.93 -3.02 1.67
CA LEU A 94 4.65 -4.09 2.64
C LEU A 94 5.26 -3.76 4.01
N THR A 95 4.39 -3.54 5.00
CA THR A 95 4.74 -3.16 6.37
C THR A 95 4.42 -4.29 7.35
N TYR A 96 5.40 -4.73 8.14
CA TYR A 96 5.18 -5.69 9.24
C TYR A 96 4.67 -4.97 10.50
N LEU A 97 3.54 -5.44 11.05
CA LEU A 97 2.89 -4.82 12.22
C LEU A 97 3.07 -5.63 13.52
N GLY A 98 3.51 -6.89 13.44
CA GLY A 98 3.69 -7.80 14.58
C GLY A 98 2.88 -9.09 14.46
N GLN A 99 3.30 -10.15 15.16
CA GLN A 99 2.72 -11.51 15.06
C GLN A 99 2.66 -11.96 13.60
N SER A 100 1.46 -12.21 13.06
CA SER A 100 1.19 -12.53 11.65
C SER A 100 0.59 -11.35 10.88
N ALA A 101 0.53 -10.17 11.49
CA ALA A 101 -0.11 -8.99 10.92
C ALA A 101 0.83 -8.21 10.00
N PHE A 102 0.36 -7.97 8.78
CA PHE A 102 1.04 -7.19 7.75
C PHE A 102 0.05 -6.23 7.07
N LEU A 103 0.53 -5.07 6.66
CA LEU A 103 -0.20 -4.14 5.81
C LEU A 103 0.48 -4.12 4.44
N LEU A 104 -0.27 -4.45 3.39
CA LEU A 104 0.14 -4.28 1.99
C LEU A 104 -0.69 -3.13 1.40
N GLU A 105 -0.04 -2.08 0.91
CA GLU A 105 -0.74 -0.86 0.50
C GLU A 105 -0.14 -0.17 -0.74
N ASN A 106 -1.02 0.29 -1.63
CA ASN A 106 -0.81 1.33 -2.64
C ASN A 106 -2.06 2.25 -2.65
N ASP A 107 -2.74 2.45 -3.78
CA ASP A 107 -4.10 3.02 -3.84
C ASP A 107 -5.16 2.12 -3.17
N VAL A 108 -4.88 0.82 -2.98
CA VAL A 108 -5.68 -0.13 -2.19
C VAL A 108 -4.91 -0.51 -0.93
N SER A 109 -5.61 -0.63 0.20
CA SER A 109 -5.02 -1.00 1.49
C SER A 109 -5.56 -2.34 2.02
N LEU A 110 -4.66 -3.30 2.26
CA LEU A 110 -4.94 -4.65 2.73
C LEU A 110 -4.22 -4.96 4.04
N LEU A 111 -5.00 -5.17 5.11
CA LEU A 111 -4.51 -5.62 6.42
C LEU A 111 -4.70 -7.14 6.58
N MET A 112 -3.60 -7.88 6.61
CA MET A 112 -3.57 -9.32 6.84
C MET A 112 -3.50 -9.63 8.34
N ASP A 113 -4.23 -10.66 8.78
CA ASP A 113 -4.20 -11.26 10.13
C ASP A 113 -3.95 -10.31 11.31
N PRO A 114 -4.77 -9.24 11.48
CA PRO A 114 -4.61 -8.32 12.61
C PRO A 114 -4.83 -9.02 13.95
N TYR A 115 -3.87 -8.90 14.86
CA TYR A 115 -3.92 -9.47 16.21
C TYR A 115 -4.73 -8.60 17.19
N GLN A 116 -5.34 -9.21 18.22
CA GLN A 116 -6.05 -8.45 19.27
C GLN A 116 -5.11 -7.58 20.13
N PRO A 117 -5.57 -6.42 20.65
CA PRO A 117 -4.78 -5.57 21.52
C PRO A 117 -4.22 -6.33 22.73
N ASN A 118 -2.96 -6.06 23.07
CA ASN A 118 -2.16 -6.81 24.07
C ASN A 118 -1.74 -8.24 23.65
N CYS A 119 -1.78 -8.57 22.35
CA CYS A 119 -1.07 -9.74 21.84
C CYS A 119 0.45 -9.56 22.01
N GLY A 120 1.07 -10.40 22.85
CA GLY A 120 2.51 -10.37 23.12
C GLY A 120 3.00 -9.01 23.61
N THR A 121 3.97 -8.44 22.90
CA THR A 121 4.54 -7.10 23.17
C THR A 121 4.22 -6.09 22.05
N TYR A 122 3.25 -6.40 21.18
CA TYR A 122 2.96 -5.59 20.00
C TYR A 122 2.03 -4.41 20.32
N GLY A 123 1.99 -3.42 19.40
CA GLY A 123 1.21 -2.19 19.57
C GLY A 123 -0.31 -2.39 19.41
N LYS A 124 -1.10 -1.31 19.42
CA LYS A 124 -2.50 -1.39 18.98
C LYS A 124 -2.54 -1.21 17.46
N ILE A 125 -3.20 -2.13 16.74
CA ILE A 125 -3.62 -1.89 15.36
C ILE A 125 -4.92 -1.05 15.39
N ASP A 126 -4.91 0.09 14.72
CA ASP A 126 -6.00 1.09 14.73
C ASP A 126 -5.99 1.87 13.40
N LEU A 127 -6.22 1.14 12.31
CA LEU A 127 -6.11 1.61 10.93
C LEU A 127 -7.49 1.81 10.30
N SER A 128 -7.51 2.44 9.12
CA SER A 128 -8.72 2.59 8.28
C SER A 128 -8.38 2.09 6.88
N VAL A 129 -8.53 0.78 6.66
CA VAL A 129 -8.17 0.11 5.40
C VAL A 129 -9.39 -0.27 4.57
N ASP A 130 -9.19 -0.61 3.30
CA ASP A 130 -10.25 -1.04 2.39
C ASP A 130 -10.55 -2.55 2.52
N ILE A 131 -9.53 -3.38 2.84
CA ILE A 131 -9.66 -4.85 2.95
C ILE A 131 -8.97 -5.35 4.24
N VAL A 132 -9.59 -6.34 4.90
CA VAL A 132 -8.93 -7.17 5.93
C VAL A 132 -9.01 -8.63 5.53
N THR A 133 -7.92 -9.39 5.59
CA THR A 133 -7.95 -10.86 5.53
C THR A 133 -7.75 -11.47 6.91
N VAL A 134 -8.43 -12.60 7.16
CA VAL A 134 -8.28 -13.42 8.38
C VAL A 134 -8.16 -14.89 7.96
N THR A 135 -6.96 -15.46 8.09
CA THR A 135 -6.63 -16.85 7.73
C THR A 135 -7.45 -17.85 8.55
N HIS A 136 -7.61 -17.59 9.85
CA HIS A 136 -8.35 -18.42 10.79
C HIS A 136 -8.77 -17.64 12.05
N GLU A 137 -9.68 -18.19 12.85
CA GLU A 137 -10.44 -17.42 13.85
C GLU A 137 -9.76 -17.21 15.22
N HIS A 138 -8.47 -17.54 15.40
CA HIS A 138 -7.75 -17.35 16.68
C HIS A 138 -7.51 -15.86 17.02
N SER A 139 -7.41 -15.55 18.32
CA SER A 139 -7.38 -14.17 18.85
C SER A 139 -6.19 -13.32 18.38
N ASP A 140 -5.10 -13.95 17.99
CA ASP A 140 -3.86 -13.34 17.52
C ASP A 140 -3.77 -13.23 15.98
N HIS A 141 -4.84 -13.59 15.27
CA HIS A 141 -5.04 -13.39 13.83
C HIS A 141 -6.39 -12.69 13.50
N ASN A 142 -7.32 -12.65 14.46
CA ASN A 142 -8.72 -12.26 14.26
C ASN A 142 -9.13 -11.01 15.07
N TYR A 143 -8.60 -9.85 14.68
CA TYR A 143 -8.99 -8.52 15.16
C TYR A 143 -9.33 -7.59 13.99
N ALA A 144 -10.27 -8.02 13.13
CA ALA A 144 -10.66 -7.25 11.95
C ALA A 144 -11.19 -5.83 12.26
N GLN A 145 -11.62 -5.56 13.49
CA GLN A 145 -11.98 -4.22 13.97
C GLN A 145 -10.79 -3.24 13.91
N GLY A 146 -9.55 -3.72 13.97
CA GLY A 146 -8.34 -2.91 13.79
C GLY A 146 -8.14 -2.35 12.39
N GLY A 147 -8.92 -2.81 11.39
CA GLY A 147 -8.97 -2.24 10.05
C GLY A 147 -10.02 -1.12 9.85
N GLY A 148 -10.82 -0.82 10.88
CA GLY A 148 -11.87 0.20 10.82
C GLY A 148 -13.22 -0.31 10.30
N GLU A 149 -14.29 0.47 10.54
CA GLU A 149 -15.68 0.03 10.35
C GLU A 149 -16.10 -0.23 8.88
N ASN A 150 -15.34 0.28 7.91
CA ASN A 150 -15.67 0.21 6.48
C ASN A 150 -14.92 -0.89 5.70
N ALA A 151 -13.97 -1.58 6.34
CA ALA A 151 -13.12 -2.55 5.65
C ALA A 151 -13.90 -3.80 5.21
N VAL A 152 -13.60 -4.31 4.01
CA VAL A 152 -14.13 -5.58 3.52
C VAL A 152 -13.39 -6.73 4.19
N VAL A 153 -14.03 -7.36 5.17
CA VAL A 153 -13.44 -8.51 5.89
C VAL A 153 -13.64 -9.80 5.11
N LEU A 154 -12.53 -10.32 4.57
CA LEU A 154 -12.40 -11.62 3.92
C LEU A 154 -11.93 -12.65 4.96
N ARG A 155 -12.63 -13.78 5.08
CA ARG A 155 -12.31 -14.84 6.06
C ARG A 155 -12.09 -16.14 5.33
N GLY A 156 -10.94 -16.77 5.57
CA GLY A 156 -10.60 -18.08 5.02
C GLY A 156 -11.33 -19.24 5.69
N LEU A 157 -11.98 -18.99 6.84
CA LEU A 157 -12.90 -19.90 7.51
C LEU A 157 -14.32 -19.31 7.60
N THR A 158 -15.30 -20.19 7.60
CA THR A 158 -16.69 -19.93 7.98
C THR A 158 -16.82 -19.79 9.51
N ALA A 159 -17.93 -19.23 9.97
CA ALA A 159 -18.27 -19.20 11.41
C ALA A 159 -18.52 -20.59 12.05
N ALA A 160 -18.49 -21.67 11.25
CA ALA A 160 -18.50 -23.06 11.73
C ALA A 160 -17.10 -23.68 11.85
N GLY A 161 -16.04 -22.97 11.40
CA GLY A 161 -14.66 -23.43 11.37
C GLY A 161 -14.26 -24.18 10.10
N ASP A 162 -15.17 -24.45 9.17
CA ASP A 162 -14.85 -25.02 7.84
C ASP A 162 -14.27 -23.97 6.89
N TRP A 163 -13.42 -24.36 5.93
CA TRP A 163 -12.87 -23.46 4.92
C TRP A 163 -13.96 -22.68 4.16
N GLN A 164 -13.66 -21.43 3.86
CA GLN A 164 -14.50 -20.52 3.10
C GLN A 164 -13.73 -20.08 1.85
N GLU A 165 -14.20 -20.53 0.69
CA GLU A 165 -13.76 -20.05 -0.63
C GLU A 165 -13.87 -18.52 -0.71
N VAL A 166 -12.74 -17.84 -0.88
CA VAL A 166 -12.65 -16.42 -1.23
C VAL A 166 -12.06 -16.30 -2.64
N ASP A 167 -12.73 -15.46 -3.42
CA ASP A 167 -12.36 -14.95 -4.75
C ASP A 167 -12.88 -13.49 -4.70
N TYR A 168 -11.95 -12.53 -4.73
CA TYR A 168 -12.24 -11.11 -4.54
C TYR A 168 -11.30 -10.21 -5.35
N GLU A 169 -11.85 -9.19 -5.99
CA GLU A 169 -11.14 -8.21 -6.81
C GLU A 169 -11.47 -6.79 -6.33
N LEU A 170 -10.45 -5.94 -6.13
CA LEU A 170 -10.61 -4.49 -5.92
C LEU A 170 -9.44 -3.73 -6.56
N GLU A 171 -9.75 -2.89 -7.56
CA GLU A 171 -8.78 -2.24 -8.44
C GLU A 171 -7.72 -3.28 -8.92
N ASP A 172 -6.44 -3.10 -8.58
CA ASP A 172 -5.33 -3.99 -8.98
C ASP A 172 -5.12 -5.23 -8.08
N PHE A 173 -5.87 -5.37 -6.98
CA PHE A 173 -5.72 -6.49 -6.05
C PHE A 173 -6.72 -7.62 -6.37
N HIS A 174 -6.19 -8.80 -6.73
CA HIS A 174 -6.94 -10.06 -6.76
C HIS A 174 -6.53 -10.91 -5.54
N ILE A 175 -7.50 -11.29 -4.70
CA ILE A 175 -7.29 -11.96 -3.42
C ILE A 175 -8.11 -13.24 -3.37
N TYR A 176 -7.45 -14.36 -3.11
CA TYR A 176 -8.11 -15.66 -3.01
C TYR A 176 -7.51 -16.55 -1.92
N THR A 177 -8.22 -17.63 -1.59
CA THR A 177 -7.85 -18.59 -0.53
C THR A 177 -7.44 -19.94 -1.08
N VAL A 178 -6.42 -20.55 -0.47
CA VAL A 178 -6.06 -21.97 -0.70
C VAL A 178 -6.42 -22.80 0.55
N GLU A 179 -7.32 -23.76 0.35
CA GLU A 179 -7.94 -24.61 1.37
C GLU A 179 -7.09 -25.84 1.72
N ASN A 180 -7.65 -26.78 2.51
CA ASN A 180 -7.00 -28.03 2.94
C ASN A 180 -5.65 -27.84 3.68
N THR A 181 -5.44 -26.67 4.30
CA THR A 181 -4.29 -26.45 5.20
C THR A 181 -4.71 -26.47 6.67
N TYR A 182 -3.77 -26.82 7.53
CA TYR A 182 -3.99 -27.08 8.95
C TYR A 182 -2.87 -26.51 9.81
N HIS A 183 -3.20 -26.19 11.06
CA HIS A 183 -2.20 -25.85 12.08
C HIS A 183 -1.32 -27.05 12.43
N GLY A 184 -0.16 -26.78 13.02
CA GLY A 184 0.81 -27.79 13.45
C GLY A 184 0.13 -28.87 14.28
N ARG A 185 0.41 -30.14 13.96
CA ARG A 185 -0.20 -31.33 14.60
C ARG A 185 -1.73 -31.41 14.43
N ASN A 186 -2.30 -30.77 13.40
CA ASN A 186 -3.74 -30.70 13.12
C ASN A 186 -4.56 -30.05 14.24
N LEU A 187 -4.02 -29.02 14.90
CA LEU A 187 -4.71 -28.29 15.99
C LEU A 187 -5.93 -27.46 15.53
N GLY A 188 -6.11 -27.28 14.22
CA GLY A 188 -7.26 -26.63 13.61
C GLY A 188 -7.08 -26.49 12.10
N LYS A 189 -8.05 -25.90 11.42
CA LYS A 189 -7.98 -25.57 9.99
C LYS A 189 -7.34 -24.20 9.81
N ASN A 190 -6.40 -24.12 8.88
CA ASN A 190 -5.79 -22.87 8.40
C ASN A 190 -6.33 -22.56 7.00
N SER A 191 -6.25 -21.31 6.57
CA SER A 191 -6.42 -20.94 5.17
C SER A 191 -5.23 -20.10 4.74
N ILE A 192 -4.58 -20.47 3.65
CA ILE A 192 -3.61 -19.59 3.00
C ILE A 192 -4.39 -18.49 2.28
N PHE A 193 -3.87 -17.26 2.29
CA PHE A 193 -4.32 -16.19 1.40
C PHE A 193 -3.24 -15.91 0.36
N VAL A 194 -3.66 -15.75 -0.89
CA VAL A 194 -2.81 -15.30 -2.00
C VAL A 194 -3.33 -13.95 -2.48
N VAL A 195 -2.41 -13.04 -2.76
CA VAL A 195 -2.66 -11.68 -3.23
C VAL A 195 -1.87 -11.46 -4.51
N GLU A 196 -2.58 -11.31 -5.62
CA GLU A 196 -2.02 -10.98 -6.92
C GLU A 196 -2.18 -9.49 -7.21
N THR A 197 -1.15 -8.91 -7.82
CA THR A 197 -1.10 -7.55 -8.36
C THR A 197 -0.47 -7.61 -9.76
N PRO A 198 -0.52 -6.54 -10.58
CA PRO A 198 0.12 -6.51 -11.89
C PRO A 198 1.65 -6.76 -11.89
N HIS A 199 2.30 -6.62 -10.73
CA HIS A 199 3.76 -6.66 -10.61
C HIS A 199 4.30 -7.82 -9.73
N LEU A 200 3.49 -8.38 -8.84
CA LEU A 200 3.89 -9.49 -7.96
C LEU A 200 2.70 -10.32 -7.44
N ARG A 201 2.97 -11.58 -7.09
CA ARG A 201 2.12 -12.45 -6.26
C ARG A 201 2.74 -12.62 -4.87
N LEU A 202 1.95 -12.33 -3.83
CA LEU A 202 2.28 -12.55 -2.42
C LEU A 202 1.44 -13.70 -1.86
N ALA A 203 2.06 -14.61 -1.09
CA ALA A 203 1.36 -15.65 -0.36
C ALA A 203 1.56 -15.50 1.17
N HIS A 204 0.45 -15.37 1.90
CA HIS A 204 0.40 -15.35 3.36
C HIS A 204 -0.11 -16.70 3.85
N LEU A 205 0.78 -17.47 4.50
CA LEU A 205 0.52 -18.87 4.84
C LEU A 205 -0.31 -19.05 6.12
N GLY A 206 -0.60 -17.98 6.86
CA GLY A 206 -1.23 -18.06 8.19
C GLY A 206 -0.41 -18.91 9.17
N ASP A 207 -1.10 -19.70 9.98
CA ASP A 207 -0.50 -20.70 10.88
C ASP A 207 -0.43 -22.06 10.19
N LEU A 208 0.23 -22.12 9.03
CA LEU A 208 0.51 -23.40 8.33
C LEU A 208 1.38 -24.31 9.20
N GLY A 209 1.03 -25.60 9.23
CA GLY A 209 1.62 -26.62 10.11
C GLY A 209 2.18 -27.86 9.44
N HIS A 210 2.32 -27.85 8.12
CA HIS A 210 2.79 -28.98 7.30
C HIS A 210 3.29 -28.48 5.94
N THR A 211 4.08 -29.28 5.23
CA THR A 211 4.46 -29.00 3.84
C THR A 211 3.26 -29.04 2.89
N LEU A 212 3.37 -28.37 1.75
CA LEU A 212 2.28 -28.20 0.80
C LEU A 212 2.11 -29.45 -0.08
N ASP A 213 0.88 -29.76 -0.49
CA ASP A 213 0.59 -30.82 -1.48
C ASP A 213 0.55 -30.25 -2.91
N GLU A 214 0.53 -31.13 -3.92
CA GLU A 214 0.51 -30.73 -5.34
C GLU A 214 -0.71 -29.86 -5.71
N LYS A 215 -1.85 -30.03 -5.01
CA LYS A 215 -3.03 -29.18 -5.23
C LYS A 215 -2.76 -27.77 -4.69
N ALA A 216 -2.32 -27.66 -3.44
CA ALA A 216 -2.02 -26.38 -2.82
C ALA A 216 -0.94 -25.61 -3.60
N LEU A 217 0.13 -26.28 -4.06
CA LEU A 217 1.14 -25.65 -4.91
C LEU A 217 0.59 -25.18 -6.26
N THR A 218 -0.30 -25.95 -6.89
CA THR A 218 -0.96 -25.55 -8.15
C THR A 218 -1.93 -24.38 -7.96
N GLU A 219 -2.61 -24.30 -6.81
CA GLU A 219 -3.54 -23.21 -6.48
C GLU A 219 -2.80 -21.93 -6.03
N ILE A 220 -1.65 -22.05 -5.36
CA ILE A 220 -0.80 -20.90 -4.98
C ILE A 220 -0.07 -20.32 -6.20
N GLY A 221 0.50 -21.17 -7.07
CA GLY A 221 1.29 -20.73 -8.23
C GLY A 221 2.67 -20.14 -7.87
N ASP A 222 3.30 -19.47 -8.83
CA ASP A 222 4.62 -18.84 -8.68
C ASP A 222 4.53 -17.60 -7.75
N VAL A 223 5.32 -17.53 -6.69
CA VAL A 223 5.21 -16.47 -5.65
C VAL A 223 6.48 -15.64 -5.60
N ASP A 224 6.35 -14.31 -5.56
CA ASP A 224 7.47 -13.36 -5.40
C ASP A 224 7.72 -12.96 -3.92
N ILE A 225 6.69 -13.04 -3.07
CA ILE A 225 6.80 -12.72 -1.63
C ILE A 225 6.07 -13.77 -0.79
N LEU A 226 6.81 -14.48 0.06
CA LEU A 226 6.27 -15.51 0.94
C LEU A 226 6.30 -15.10 2.42
N ILE A 227 5.13 -14.97 3.03
CA ILE A 227 4.98 -14.76 4.48
C ILE A 227 4.71 -16.13 5.13
N ILE A 228 5.73 -16.66 5.81
CA ILE A 228 5.79 -18.04 6.30
C ILE A 228 6.04 -18.11 7.82
N PRO A 229 5.25 -18.90 8.59
CA PRO A 229 5.48 -19.09 10.01
C PRO A 229 6.63 -20.08 10.29
N VAL A 230 7.36 -19.89 11.39
CA VAL A 230 8.54 -20.70 11.76
C VAL A 230 8.57 -21.13 13.25
N GLY A 231 7.41 -21.13 13.91
CA GLY A 231 7.29 -21.34 15.37
C GLY A 231 7.46 -22.78 15.87
N GLY A 232 7.39 -23.80 15.00
CA GLY A 232 7.73 -25.21 15.29
C GLY A 232 6.92 -25.95 16.36
N TYR A 233 5.88 -25.35 16.93
CA TYR A 233 4.96 -26.01 17.86
C TYR A 233 3.50 -25.95 17.37
N TYR A 234 3.01 -24.74 17.06
CA TYR A 234 1.68 -24.48 16.50
C TYR A 234 1.69 -24.38 14.96
N THR A 235 2.88 -24.24 14.38
CA THR A 235 3.13 -24.03 12.95
C THR A 235 4.30 -24.92 12.48
N LEU A 236 4.68 -24.80 11.21
CA LEU A 236 5.92 -25.34 10.63
C LEU A 236 7.12 -25.19 11.57
N SER A 237 7.93 -26.24 11.68
CA SER A 237 9.30 -26.17 12.18
C SER A 237 10.22 -25.46 11.19
N PRO A 238 11.41 -24.99 11.61
CA PRO A 238 12.39 -24.40 10.71
C PRO A 238 12.83 -25.33 9.56
N GLN A 239 12.71 -26.65 9.73
CA GLN A 239 13.00 -27.64 8.69
C GLN A 239 11.87 -27.70 7.65
N GLU A 240 10.63 -27.87 8.10
CA GLU A 240 9.45 -27.90 7.22
C GLU A 240 9.25 -26.55 6.50
N ALA A 241 9.63 -25.44 7.14
CA ALA A 241 9.60 -24.12 6.51
C ALA A 241 10.63 -23.98 5.37
N LEU A 242 11.83 -24.54 5.53
CA LEU A 242 12.81 -24.60 4.42
C LEU A 242 12.33 -25.50 3.29
N GLU A 243 11.59 -26.57 3.59
CA GLU A 243 10.95 -27.41 2.58
C GLU A 243 9.85 -26.62 1.83
N VAL A 244 8.95 -25.90 2.51
CA VAL A 244 7.92 -25.06 1.88
C VAL A 244 8.53 -23.93 1.02
N ILE A 245 9.60 -23.28 1.49
CA ILE A 245 10.34 -22.28 0.70
C ILE A 245 10.88 -22.93 -0.59
N ALA A 246 11.45 -24.14 -0.51
CA ALA A 246 11.94 -24.85 -1.70
C ALA A 246 10.80 -25.33 -2.63
N GLN A 247 9.60 -25.60 -2.10
CA GLN A 247 8.43 -25.96 -2.90
C GLN A 247 7.87 -24.79 -3.72
N LEU A 248 7.92 -23.56 -3.21
CA LEU A 248 7.40 -22.35 -3.87
C LEU A 248 8.47 -21.54 -4.62
N SER A 249 9.74 -21.63 -4.20
CA SER A 249 10.89 -20.91 -4.78
C SER A 249 10.73 -19.38 -4.96
N PRO A 250 10.33 -18.63 -3.90
CA PRO A 250 10.33 -17.16 -3.88
C PRO A 250 11.75 -16.55 -3.75
#